data_AF-A0A074VLA4-F1
#
_entry.id   AF-A0A074VLA4-F1
#
_cell.length_a   1.000
_cell.length_b   1.000
_cell.length_c   1.000
_cell.angle_alpha   90.00
_cell.angle_beta   90.00
_cell.angle_gamma   90.00
#
_symmetry.space_group_name_H-M   'P 1'
#
loop_
_entity.id
_entity.type
_entity.pdbx_description
1 polymer ?
#
loop_
_entity_poly.entity_id
_entity_poly.type
_entity_poly.pdbx_seq_one_letter_code
_entity_poly.pdbx_strand_id
1 'polypeptide(L)'
;LQRALQNLPRTLDDTYTRILESIPKDHIGQTMTVLNLLVWSDYTFSTIEIVDAIAVNLDEDPGFNPKHRMPVPREVLRLCSSLVVVSKDIHYLGGYKENKSTDVVRLAHFSVKEYLISDHVSKACGSLLSESVARAYLARLCLTYVIAVGRLASLGGRCDGVLSRSLSGFPFIYYSSQHWMDHAQGIEDRDESLWKLIMRFLLEEPDALWKAHDTIVQLLLERGANVNAKDGAALRIAISCGYDTTVKLLLDRGAHFNVRDGVALQKAAGCGNETTVRLLLDNGADIDARNEYGETALFRASRLGYDTTVQLLLDRGADIDARNEYGETALFWASHSGYDTTVQLLLD
;
A
#
# COMPACT_ATOMS: atom_id res chain seq x y z
N LEU A 1 16.00 -51.24 11.07
CA LEU A 1 14.76 -51.33 10.27
C LEU A 1 13.49 -51.14 11.12
N GLN A 2 13.24 -51.95 12.16
CA GLN A 2 12.04 -51.81 13.03
C GLN A 2 11.88 -50.43 13.70
N ARG A 3 12.96 -49.82 14.21
CA ARG A 3 12.92 -48.43 14.74
C ARG A 3 12.60 -47.37 13.67
N ALA A 4 13.00 -47.59 12.42
CA ALA A 4 12.70 -46.66 11.33
C ALA A 4 11.24 -46.81 10.88
N LEU A 5 10.70 -48.03 10.88
CA LEU A 5 9.29 -48.33 10.60
C LEU A 5 8.35 -47.80 11.69
N GLN A 6 8.77 -47.82 12.97
CA GLN A 6 8.00 -47.25 14.09
C GLN A 6 7.92 -45.71 14.05
N ASN A 7 8.87 -45.07 13.36
CA ASN A 7 8.95 -43.62 13.21
C ASN A 7 8.37 -43.13 11.86
N LEU A 8 7.66 -43.99 11.13
CA LEU A 8 6.94 -43.56 9.93
C LEU A 8 5.66 -42.80 10.33
N PRO A 9 5.32 -41.72 9.61
CA PRO A 9 4.03 -41.04 9.78
C PRO A 9 2.87 -42.02 9.62
N ARG A 10 1.85 -41.93 10.47
CA ARG A 10 0.68 -42.83 10.39
C ARG A 10 -0.39 -42.28 9.46
N THR A 11 -0.42 -40.96 9.33
CA THR A 11 -1.34 -40.22 8.46
C THR A 11 -0.56 -39.33 7.49
N LEU A 12 -1.30 -38.78 6.52
CA LEU A 12 -0.76 -37.77 5.61
C LEU A 12 -0.42 -36.47 6.36
N ASP A 13 -1.25 -36.08 7.33
CA ASP A 13 -1.01 -34.92 8.20
C ASP A 13 0.25 -35.08 9.05
N ASP A 14 0.50 -36.28 9.59
CA ASP A 14 1.76 -36.58 10.29
C ASP A 14 2.97 -36.42 9.35
N THR A 15 2.78 -36.75 8.06
CA THR A 15 3.84 -36.63 7.05
C THR A 15 4.14 -35.16 6.79
N TYR A 16 3.11 -34.35 6.57
CA TYR A 16 3.28 -32.91 6.35
C TYR A 16 3.78 -32.18 7.59
N THR A 17 3.31 -32.55 8.79
CA THR A 17 3.81 -32.07 10.08
C THR A 17 5.32 -32.29 10.18
N ARG A 18 5.77 -33.52 9.96
CA ARG A 18 7.19 -33.86 10.01
C ARG A 18 8.01 -33.11 8.96
N ILE A 19 7.47 -32.90 7.76
CA ILE A 19 8.14 -32.13 6.71
C ILE A 19 8.32 -30.67 7.16
N LEU A 20 7.27 -30.02 7.66
CA LEU A 20 7.35 -28.64 8.16
C LEU A 20 8.33 -28.51 9.33
N GLU A 21 8.30 -29.44 10.28
CA GLU A 21 9.20 -29.41 11.45
C GLU A 21 10.66 -29.72 11.09
N SER A 22 10.90 -30.34 9.93
CA SER A 22 12.24 -30.63 9.43
C SER A 22 12.90 -29.48 8.66
N ILE A 23 12.17 -28.37 8.42
CA ILE A 23 12.72 -27.21 7.72
C ILE A 23 13.86 -26.60 8.54
N PRO A 24 15.05 -26.40 7.97
CA PRO A 24 16.16 -25.73 8.65
C PRO A 24 15.74 -24.33 9.13
N LYS A 25 16.17 -23.95 10.33
CA LYS A 25 15.82 -22.65 10.93
C LYS A 25 16.17 -21.47 10.02
N ASP A 26 17.31 -21.53 9.34
CA ASP A 26 17.78 -20.46 8.45
C ASP A 26 16.93 -20.34 7.17
N HIS A 27 16.15 -21.38 6.82
CA HIS A 27 15.26 -21.40 5.65
C HIS A 27 13.79 -21.20 6.01
N ILE A 28 13.42 -21.12 7.29
CA ILE A 28 12.02 -21.09 7.71
C ILE A 28 11.31 -19.84 7.18
N GLY A 29 11.96 -18.67 7.22
CA GLY A 29 11.39 -17.41 6.72
C GLY A 29 11.05 -17.50 5.23
N GLN A 30 12.03 -17.84 4.40
CA GLN A 30 11.87 -18.00 2.96
C GLN A 30 10.84 -19.07 2.60
N THR A 31 10.84 -20.18 3.33
CA THR A 31 9.84 -21.25 3.19
C THR A 31 8.43 -20.72 3.44
N MET A 32 8.22 -20.00 4.55
CA MET A 32 6.90 -19.44 4.87
C MET A 32 6.48 -18.40 3.85
N THR A 33 7.40 -17.61 3.28
CA THR A 33 7.10 -16.72 2.15
C THR A 33 6.52 -17.50 0.96
N VAL A 34 7.18 -18.59 0.54
CA VAL A 34 6.71 -19.43 -0.57
C VAL A 34 5.35 -20.04 -0.26
N LEU A 35 5.19 -20.65 0.92
CA LEU A 35 3.94 -21.32 1.30
C LEU A 35 2.79 -20.31 1.41
N ASN A 36 3.00 -19.15 2.04
CA ASN A 36 1.96 -18.12 2.16
C ASN A 36 1.52 -17.60 0.79
N LEU A 37 2.46 -17.35 -0.14
CA LEU A 37 2.12 -16.95 -1.51
C LEU A 37 1.28 -18.01 -2.23
N LEU A 38 1.65 -19.29 -2.13
CA LEU A 38 0.94 -20.36 -2.83
C LEU A 38 -0.40 -20.74 -2.19
N VAL A 39 -0.56 -20.53 -0.89
CA VAL A 39 -1.79 -20.86 -0.15
C VAL A 39 -2.82 -19.73 -0.27
N TRP A 40 -2.38 -18.49 -0.02
CA TRP A 40 -3.26 -17.33 0.14
C TRP A 40 -3.36 -16.45 -1.10
N SER A 41 -2.83 -16.90 -2.24
CA SER A 41 -3.00 -16.24 -3.53
C SER A 41 -3.57 -17.21 -4.57
N ASP A 42 -4.46 -16.69 -5.42
CA ASP A 42 -4.91 -17.37 -6.63
C ASP A 42 -3.97 -17.12 -7.83
N TYR A 43 -2.87 -16.39 -7.61
CA TYR A 43 -1.84 -16.12 -8.60
C TYR A 43 -0.90 -17.33 -8.78
N THR A 44 -0.59 -17.67 -10.03
CA THR A 44 0.45 -18.67 -10.33
C THR A 44 1.79 -17.96 -10.36
N PHE A 45 2.78 -18.38 -9.56
CA PHE A 45 4.06 -17.69 -9.53
C PHE A 45 5.11 -18.40 -10.39
N SER A 46 5.86 -17.65 -11.17
CA SER A 46 7.11 -18.13 -11.75
C SER A 46 8.20 -18.24 -10.70
N THR A 47 9.17 -19.11 -10.97
CA THR A 47 10.39 -19.25 -10.13
C THR A 47 11.09 -17.92 -9.90
N ILE A 48 11.15 -17.03 -10.90
CA ILE A 48 11.82 -15.73 -10.77
C ILE A 48 11.04 -14.73 -9.90
N GLU A 49 9.70 -14.79 -9.89
CA GLU A 49 8.89 -13.98 -8.96
C GLU A 49 9.06 -14.46 -7.52
N ILE A 50 9.10 -15.78 -7.31
CA ILE A 50 9.37 -16.33 -5.98
C ILE A 50 10.76 -15.94 -5.49
N VAL A 51 11.79 -15.96 -6.36
CA VAL A 51 13.15 -15.51 -6.02
C VAL A 51 13.17 -14.07 -5.52
N ASP A 52 12.38 -13.19 -6.13
CA ASP A 52 12.26 -11.82 -5.67
C ASP A 52 11.55 -11.74 -4.31
N ALA A 53 10.45 -12.46 -4.15
CA ALA A 53 9.69 -12.48 -2.90
C ALA A 53 10.53 -12.96 -1.71
N ILE A 54 11.28 -14.06 -1.85
CA ILE A 54 12.10 -14.61 -0.76
C ILE A 54 13.36 -13.77 -0.46
N ALA A 55 13.71 -12.83 -1.34
CA ALA A 55 14.82 -11.90 -1.15
C ALA A 55 14.39 -10.59 -0.46
N VAL A 56 13.10 -10.41 -0.19
CA VAL A 56 12.59 -9.30 0.61
C VAL A 56 12.85 -9.56 2.08
N ASN A 57 13.48 -8.60 2.75
CA ASN A 57 13.65 -8.57 4.19
C ASN A 57 12.81 -7.43 4.79
N LEU A 58 11.83 -7.78 5.63
CA LEU A 58 10.92 -6.80 6.24
C LEU A 58 11.55 -5.96 7.35
N ASP A 59 12.70 -6.40 7.87
CA ASP A 59 13.41 -5.73 8.96
C ASP A 59 14.51 -4.78 8.44
N GLU A 60 14.72 -4.73 7.12
CA GLU A 60 15.73 -3.89 6.46
C GLU A 60 15.11 -2.71 5.72
N ASP A 61 15.90 -1.64 5.55
CA ASP A 61 15.55 -0.49 4.73
C ASP A 61 16.75 -0.02 3.89
N PRO A 62 16.74 -0.17 2.54
CA PRO A 62 15.66 -0.73 1.73
C PRO A 62 15.48 -2.23 1.95
N GLY A 63 14.24 -2.70 2.09
CA GLY A 63 13.93 -4.11 2.38
C GLY A 63 14.02 -5.06 1.19
N PHE A 64 14.59 -4.63 0.06
CA PHE A 64 14.90 -5.51 -1.07
C PHE A 64 16.20 -5.09 -1.75
N ASN A 65 17.05 -6.08 -2.02
CA ASN A 65 18.30 -5.90 -2.74
C ASN A 65 18.44 -7.00 -3.81
N PRO A 66 18.53 -6.66 -5.11
CA PRO A 66 18.71 -7.63 -6.19
C PRO A 66 19.92 -8.56 -6.01
N LYS A 67 20.95 -8.15 -5.25
CA LYS A 67 22.13 -8.97 -4.95
C LYS A 67 21.83 -10.14 -4.00
N HIS A 68 20.73 -10.08 -3.25
CA HIS A 68 20.30 -11.14 -2.32
C HIS A 68 19.43 -12.21 -3.01
N ARG A 69 19.14 -12.05 -4.31
CA ARG A 69 18.44 -13.06 -5.10
C ARG A 69 19.19 -14.39 -5.07
N MET A 70 18.43 -15.46 -4.96
CA MET A 70 18.95 -16.80 -5.18
C MET A 70 19.55 -16.90 -6.60
N PRO A 71 20.83 -17.32 -6.75
CA PRO A 71 21.50 -17.32 -8.06
C PRO A 71 20.85 -18.24 -9.09
N VAL A 72 20.25 -19.34 -8.63
CA VAL A 72 19.63 -20.36 -9.47
C VAL A 72 18.14 -20.45 -9.10
N PRO A 73 17.21 -19.89 -9.91
CA PRO A 73 15.79 -19.81 -9.52
C PRO A 73 15.12 -21.14 -9.20
N ARG A 74 15.54 -22.23 -9.85
CA ARG A 74 15.03 -23.58 -9.56
C ARG A 74 15.41 -24.12 -8.18
N GLU A 75 16.42 -23.54 -7.53
CA GLU A 75 16.80 -23.94 -6.17
C GLU A 75 15.77 -23.53 -5.11
N VAL A 76 14.72 -22.79 -5.48
CA VAL A 76 13.53 -22.58 -4.64
C VAL A 76 12.95 -23.91 -4.13
N LEU A 77 13.08 -24.98 -4.91
CA LEU A 77 12.67 -26.33 -4.51
C LEU A 77 13.43 -26.85 -3.28
N ARG A 78 14.64 -26.35 -3.00
CA ARG A 78 15.40 -26.76 -1.80
C ARG A 78 14.77 -26.25 -0.51
N LEU A 79 13.95 -25.21 -0.56
CA LEU A 79 13.23 -24.70 0.61
C LEU A 79 12.15 -25.69 1.06
N CYS A 80 11.44 -26.32 0.11
CA CYS A 80 10.21 -27.08 0.37
C CYS A 80 9.98 -28.24 -0.62
N SER A 81 11.00 -29.05 -0.92
CA SER A 81 10.97 -30.00 -2.05
C SER A 81 9.83 -31.01 -2.01
N SER A 82 9.33 -31.34 -0.81
CA SER A 82 8.24 -32.30 -0.62
C SER A 82 6.84 -31.66 -0.63
N LEU A 83 6.74 -30.33 -0.54
CA LEU A 83 5.46 -29.61 -0.49
C LEU A 83 5.18 -28.80 -1.76
N VAL A 84 6.22 -28.52 -2.55
CA VAL A 84 6.18 -27.63 -3.71
C VAL A 84 6.83 -28.31 -4.90
N VAL A 85 6.25 -28.09 -6.09
CA VAL A 85 6.75 -28.58 -7.37
C VAL A 85 6.97 -27.43 -8.35
N VAL A 86 7.90 -27.62 -9.28
CA VAL A 86 8.08 -26.73 -10.43
C VAL A 86 7.56 -27.44 -11.68
N SER A 87 6.70 -26.76 -12.42
CA SER A 87 6.13 -27.25 -13.67
C SER A 87 6.25 -26.20 -14.77
N LYS A 88 6.01 -26.61 -16.01
CA LYS A 88 6.01 -25.72 -17.17
C LYS A 88 4.60 -25.19 -17.41
N ASP A 89 4.44 -23.88 -17.51
CA ASP A 89 3.16 -23.25 -17.84
C ASP A 89 3.35 -21.98 -18.68
N ILE A 90 2.27 -21.50 -19.30
CA ILE A 90 2.21 -20.20 -19.97
C ILE A 90 1.89 -19.16 -18.90
N HIS A 91 2.92 -18.52 -18.38
CA HIS A 91 2.78 -17.53 -17.31
C HIS A 91 2.73 -16.10 -17.86
N TYR A 92 1.84 -15.27 -17.34
CA TYR A 92 1.65 -13.89 -17.76
C TYR A 92 2.44 -12.95 -16.85
N LEU A 93 3.70 -12.67 -17.20
CA LEU A 93 4.48 -11.65 -16.49
C LEU A 93 3.90 -10.26 -16.81
N GLY A 94 3.30 -9.60 -15.81
CA GLY A 94 2.83 -8.23 -15.92
C GLY A 94 1.73 -7.99 -16.95
N GLY A 95 0.89 -8.99 -17.20
CA GLY A 95 -0.23 -8.89 -18.16
C GLY A 95 0.17 -9.01 -19.63
N TYR A 96 1.46 -9.20 -19.94
CA TYR A 96 1.92 -9.45 -21.30
C TYR A 96 2.07 -10.95 -21.54
N LYS A 97 1.46 -11.43 -22.64
CA LYS A 97 1.55 -12.82 -23.07
C LYS A 97 2.92 -13.09 -23.67
N GLU A 98 3.85 -13.62 -22.87
CA GLU A 98 5.04 -14.23 -23.44
C GLU A 98 4.67 -15.61 -23.98
N ASN A 99 4.86 -15.84 -25.29
CA ASN A 99 4.66 -17.15 -25.92
C ASN A 99 5.74 -18.19 -25.51
N LYS A 100 6.34 -18.06 -24.33
CA LYS A 100 7.38 -18.94 -23.80
C LYS A 100 6.89 -19.61 -22.53
N SER A 101 7.04 -20.94 -22.49
CA SER A 101 6.73 -21.71 -21.29
C SER A 101 7.78 -21.44 -20.20
N THR A 102 7.31 -20.91 -19.06
CA THR A 102 8.15 -20.58 -17.90
C THR A 102 8.04 -21.64 -16.84
N ASP A 103 9.02 -21.66 -15.93
CA ASP A 103 8.98 -22.52 -14.75
C ASP A 103 8.11 -21.85 -13.69
N VAL A 104 6.96 -22.47 -13.40
CA VAL A 104 6.00 -22.02 -12.37
C VAL A 104 6.04 -22.92 -11.15
N VAL A 105 5.87 -22.31 -9.99
CA VAL A 105 5.92 -22.92 -8.67
C VAL A 105 4.49 -23.18 -8.20
N ARG A 106 4.21 -24.40 -7.73
CA ARG A 106 2.89 -24.82 -7.26
C ARG A 106 3.01 -25.72 -6.04
N LEU A 107 1.96 -25.82 -5.24
CA LEU A 107 1.87 -26.87 -4.23
C LEU A 107 1.88 -28.24 -4.92
N ALA A 108 2.60 -29.20 -4.33
CA ALA A 108 2.79 -30.54 -4.91
C ALA A 108 1.46 -31.27 -5.11
N HIS A 109 0.55 -31.14 -4.14
CA HIS A 109 -0.77 -31.76 -4.16
C HIS A 109 -1.82 -30.85 -3.52
N PHE A 110 -3.09 -31.01 -3.92
CA PHE A 110 -4.21 -30.30 -3.31
C PHE A 110 -4.30 -30.54 -1.79
N SER A 111 -4.02 -31.77 -1.35
CA SER A 111 -3.96 -32.16 0.06
C SER A 111 -2.91 -31.38 0.88
N VAL A 112 -1.86 -30.86 0.23
CA VAL A 112 -0.90 -29.97 0.89
C VAL A 112 -1.57 -28.65 1.27
N LYS A 113 -2.38 -28.08 0.36
CA LYS A 113 -3.13 -26.84 0.64
C LYS A 113 -4.11 -27.07 1.78
N GLU A 114 -4.90 -28.15 1.72
CA GLU A 114 -5.87 -28.50 2.76
C GLU A 114 -5.21 -28.65 4.13
N TYR A 115 -4.07 -29.36 4.19
CA TYR A 115 -3.32 -29.48 5.43
C TYR A 115 -2.83 -28.11 5.93
N LEU A 116 -2.22 -27.28 5.07
CA LEU A 116 -1.65 -25.98 5.45
C LEU A 116 -2.68 -24.96 5.97
N ILE A 117 -3.96 -25.10 5.61
CA ILE A 117 -5.05 -24.25 6.12
C ILE A 117 -5.82 -24.88 7.28
N SER A 118 -5.50 -26.12 7.66
CA SER A 118 -6.22 -26.85 8.71
C SER A 118 -5.75 -26.46 10.11
N ASP A 119 -6.59 -26.75 11.12
CA ASP A 119 -6.22 -26.63 12.53
C ASP A 119 -5.18 -27.68 12.99
N HIS A 120 -4.85 -28.63 12.12
CA HIS A 120 -3.89 -29.71 12.39
C HIS A 120 -2.43 -29.32 12.12
N VAL A 121 -2.19 -28.15 11.49
CA VAL A 121 -0.82 -27.67 11.25
C VAL A 121 -0.06 -27.55 12.56
N SER A 122 1.18 -28.05 12.58
CA SER A 122 2.08 -27.92 13.74
C SER A 122 2.11 -26.49 14.29
N LYS A 123 1.94 -26.35 15.61
CA LYS A 123 1.93 -25.05 16.30
C LYS A 123 3.17 -24.20 16.03
N ALA A 124 4.30 -24.83 15.70
CA ALA A 124 5.55 -24.13 15.38
C ALA A 124 5.44 -23.27 14.10
N CYS A 125 4.64 -23.71 13.13
CA CYS A 125 4.46 -23.02 11.84
C CYS A 125 3.02 -22.52 11.63
N GLY A 126 2.04 -23.09 12.33
CA GLY A 126 0.62 -22.81 12.14
C GLY A 126 0.23 -21.37 12.42
N SER A 127 0.89 -20.69 13.36
CA SER A 127 0.67 -19.26 13.59
C SER A 127 1.05 -18.41 12.37
N LEU A 128 2.15 -18.74 11.70
CA LEU A 128 2.66 -18.03 10.52
C LEU A 128 1.84 -18.29 9.24
N LEU A 129 1.11 -19.41 9.21
CA LEU A 129 0.28 -19.83 8.08
C LEU A 129 -1.20 -19.45 8.26
N SER A 130 -1.61 -19.03 9.46
CA SER A 130 -2.97 -18.56 9.72
C SER A 130 -3.34 -17.39 8.81
N GLU A 131 -4.59 -17.36 8.33
CA GLU A 131 -5.03 -16.41 7.30
C GLU A 131 -4.68 -14.96 7.66
N SER A 132 -5.04 -14.51 8.86
CA SER A 132 -4.82 -13.13 9.28
C SER A 132 -3.33 -12.77 9.34
N VAL A 133 -2.48 -13.68 9.85
CA VAL A 133 -1.02 -13.43 9.96
C VAL A 133 -0.38 -13.47 8.58
N ALA A 134 -0.76 -14.43 7.74
CA ALA A 134 -0.26 -14.59 6.40
C ALA A 134 -0.63 -13.40 5.50
N ARG A 135 -1.90 -12.96 5.54
CA ARG A 135 -2.37 -11.77 4.80
C ARG A 135 -1.62 -10.51 5.25
N ALA A 136 -1.48 -10.26 6.55
CA ALA A 136 -0.69 -9.13 7.05
C ALA A 136 0.77 -9.18 6.56
N TYR A 137 1.39 -10.36 6.61
CA TYR A 137 2.74 -10.57 6.13
C TYR A 137 2.87 -10.33 4.63
N LEU A 138 1.96 -10.86 3.81
CA LEU A 138 1.97 -10.69 2.35
C LEU A 138 1.74 -9.23 1.95
N ALA A 139 0.89 -8.50 2.65
CA ALA A 139 0.70 -7.07 2.43
C ALA A 139 2.01 -6.28 2.67
N ARG A 140 2.68 -6.55 3.80
CA ARG A 140 3.98 -5.95 4.13
C ARG A 140 5.06 -6.34 3.13
N LEU A 141 5.13 -7.62 2.74
CA LEU A 141 6.05 -8.14 1.72
C LEU A 141 5.94 -7.37 0.40
N CYS A 142 4.70 -7.25 -0.10
CA CYS A 142 4.44 -6.58 -1.36
C CYS A 142 4.78 -5.09 -1.28
N LEU A 143 4.38 -4.39 -0.21
CA LEU A 143 4.69 -2.97 -0.03
C LEU A 143 6.19 -2.70 0.10
N THR A 144 6.91 -3.47 0.92
CA THR A 144 8.37 -3.35 1.07
C THR A 144 9.06 -3.53 -0.28
N TYR A 145 8.64 -4.52 -1.07
CA TYR A 145 9.19 -4.75 -2.40
C TYR A 145 8.90 -3.57 -3.35
N VAL A 146 7.65 -3.10 -3.42
CA VAL A 146 7.25 -1.98 -4.29
C VAL A 146 8.03 -0.71 -3.95
N ILE A 147 8.13 -0.36 -2.67
CA ILE A 147 8.89 0.83 -2.20
C ILE A 147 10.36 0.72 -2.59
N ALA A 148 10.98 -0.44 -2.34
CA ALA A 148 12.40 -0.65 -2.63
C ALA A 148 12.70 -0.62 -4.13
N VAL A 149 11.87 -1.25 -4.96
CA VAL A 149 12.01 -1.18 -6.43
C VAL A 149 11.79 0.24 -6.94
N GLY A 150 10.82 0.97 -6.40
CA GLY A 150 10.58 2.37 -6.72
C GLY A 150 11.82 3.24 -6.52
N ARG A 151 12.51 3.07 -5.40
CA ARG A 151 13.78 3.76 -5.09
C ARG A 151 14.92 3.35 -6.01
N LEU A 152 15.03 2.07 -6.35
CA LEU A 152 16.05 1.58 -7.29
C LEU A 152 15.83 2.15 -8.69
N ALA A 153 14.57 2.25 -9.12
CA ALA A 153 14.21 2.83 -10.42
C ALA A 153 14.48 4.35 -10.47
N SER A 154 14.31 5.08 -9.36
CA SER A 154 14.52 6.53 -9.32
C SER A 154 15.99 6.95 -9.35
N LEU A 155 16.91 6.12 -8.87
CA LEU A 155 18.35 6.38 -8.93
C LEU A 155 18.91 6.33 -10.37
N GLY A 156 18.12 5.89 -11.36
CA GLY A 156 18.52 5.72 -12.76
C GLY A 156 18.44 6.96 -13.67
N GLY A 157 17.94 8.12 -13.19
CA GLY A 157 17.80 9.35 -13.98
C GLY A 157 16.53 9.43 -14.86
N ARG A 158 16.06 10.67 -15.11
CA ARG A 158 14.75 11.05 -15.70
C ARG A 158 14.19 10.07 -16.74
N CYS A 159 13.04 9.49 -16.43
CA CYS A 159 12.35 8.51 -17.27
C CYS A 159 11.14 9.09 -17.99
N ASP A 160 11.37 9.71 -19.14
CA ASP A 160 10.33 9.81 -20.16
C ASP A 160 10.37 8.57 -21.06
N GLY A 161 9.49 7.59 -20.74
CA GLY A 161 9.12 6.51 -21.65
C GLY A 161 9.76 5.13 -21.45
N VAL A 162 10.74 4.96 -20.54
CA VAL A 162 11.54 3.71 -20.41
C VAL A 162 11.21 2.87 -19.15
N LEU A 163 10.27 3.30 -18.31
CA LEU A 163 9.95 2.62 -17.04
C LEU A 163 9.53 1.15 -17.21
N SER A 164 8.79 0.78 -18.26
CA SER A 164 8.37 -0.62 -18.48
C SER A 164 9.53 -1.57 -18.79
N ARG A 165 10.58 -1.12 -19.47
CA ARG A 165 11.81 -1.91 -19.69
C ARG A 165 12.71 -1.95 -18.46
N SER A 166 12.62 -0.95 -17.59
CA SER A 166 13.37 -0.91 -16.32
C SER A 166 12.80 -1.94 -15.32
N LEU A 167 11.47 -2.10 -15.30
CA LEU A 167 10.77 -3.01 -14.39
C LEU A 167 10.86 -4.50 -14.77
N SER A 168 11.29 -4.84 -16.00
CA SER A 168 11.48 -6.25 -16.37
C SER A 168 12.55 -6.96 -15.54
N GLY A 169 13.45 -6.19 -14.88
CA GLY A 169 14.42 -6.70 -13.93
C GLY A 169 13.84 -7.02 -12.54
N PHE A 170 12.54 -6.78 -12.32
CA PHE A 170 11.84 -6.86 -11.03
C PHE A 170 10.51 -7.60 -11.18
N PRO A 171 10.52 -8.90 -11.49
CA PRO A 171 9.34 -9.66 -11.91
C PRO A 171 8.21 -9.69 -10.87
N PHE A 172 8.51 -9.64 -9.57
CA PHE A 172 7.49 -9.67 -8.50
C PHE A 172 6.71 -8.35 -8.34
N ILE A 173 7.11 -7.28 -9.05
CA ILE A 173 6.48 -5.96 -8.93
C ILE A 173 5.01 -5.99 -9.34
N TYR A 174 4.68 -6.77 -10.38
CA TYR A 174 3.32 -6.83 -10.91
C TYR A 174 2.34 -7.47 -9.93
N TYR A 175 2.72 -8.62 -9.37
CA TYR A 175 1.95 -9.25 -8.31
C TYR A 175 1.82 -8.32 -7.10
N SER A 176 2.96 -7.78 -6.65
CA SER A 176 3.00 -6.93 -5.45
C SER A 176 2.09 -5.72 -5.60
N SER A 177 2.19 -5.00 -6.71
CA SER A 177 1.36 -3.83 -7.02
C SER A 177 -0.12 -4.16 -7.15
N GLN A 178 -0.47 -5.36 -7.59
CA GLN A 178 -1.87 -5.78 -7.79
C GLN A 178 -2.55 -6.29 -6.53
N HIS A 179 -1.81 -6.99 -5.66
CA HIS A 179 -2.42 -7.82 -4.61
C HIS A 179 -2.12 -7.39 -3.18
N TRP A 180 -1.24 -6.41 -2.94
CA TRP A 180 -0.91 -6.01 -1.57
C TRP A 180 -2.12 -5.53 -0.76
N MET A 181 -3.10 -4.91 -1.41
CA MET A 181 -4.34 -4.46 -0.76
C MET A 181 -5.32 -5.59 -0.46
N ASP A 182 -5.45 -6.58 -1.34
CA ASP A 182 -6.25 -7.79 -1.10
C ASP A 182 -5.77 -8.49 0.19
N HIS A 183 -4.45 -8.46 0.40
CA HIS A 183 -3.80 -8.95 1.61
C HIS A 183 -3.95 -8.00 2.80
N ALA A 184 -4.00 -6.68 2.57
CA ALA A 184 -4.15 -5.71 3.65
C ALA A 184 -5.59 -5.66 4.21
N GLN A 185 -6.59 -5.97 3.38
CA GLN A 185 -8.01 -5.76 3.67
C GLN A 185 -8.45 -6.36 5.02
N GLY A 186 -8.99 -5.51 5.88
CA GLY A 186 -9.50 -5.86 7.20
C GLY A 186 -8.42 -6.01 8.28
N ILE A 187 -7.15 -5.81 7.95
CA ILE A 187 -5.98 -5.98 8.84
C ILE A 187 -5.14 -4.70 8.94
N GLU A 188 -5.19 -3.82 7.93
CA GLU A 188 -4.54 -2.51 7.90
C GLU A 188 -4.83 -1.68 9.16
N ASP A 189 -5.96 -1.95 9.80
CA ASP A 189 -6.39 -1.28 11.00
C ASP A 189 -5.70 -1.72 12.29
N ARG A 190 -5.14 -2.93 12.31
CA ARG A 190 -4.64 -3.61 13.52
C ARG A 190 -3.13 -3.84 13.49
N ASP A 191 -2.51 -3.80 12.31
CA ASP A 191 -1.07 -3.96 12.13
C ASP A 191 -0.39 -2.60 11.92
N GLU A 192 0.24 -2.07 12.97
CA GLU A 192 0.92 -0.77 12.94
C GLU A 192 2.09 -0.72 11.94
N SER A 193 2.80 -1.84 11.77
CA SER A 193 3.92 -1.93 10.83
C SER A 193 3.45 -1.89 9.39
N LEU A 194 2.33 -2.58 9.09
CA LEU A 194 1.67 -2.50 7.80
C LEU A 194 1.18 -1.07 7.53
N TRP A 195 0.53 -0.44 8.52
CA TRP A 195 0.10 0.95 8.40
C TRP A 195 1.26 1.91 8.08
N LYS A 196 2.40 1.77 8.77
CA LYS A 196 3.61 2.56 8.48
C LYS A 196 4.10 2.36 7.06
N LEU A 197 4.09 1.12 6.54
CA LEU A 197 4.48 0.83 5.16
C LEU A 197 3.48 1.39 4.14
N ILE A 198 2.18 1.32 4.40
CA ILE A 198 1.14 1.93 3.57
C ILE A 198 1.39 3.44 3.51
N MET A 199 1.57 4.07 4.67
CA MET A 199 1.81 5.51 4.73
C MET A 199 3.10 5.89 4.04
N ARG A 200 4.18 5.14 4.27
CA ARG A 200 5.44 5.32 3.57
C ARG A 200 5.29 5.22 2.05
N PHE A 201 4.58 4.20 1.56
CA PHE A 201 4.29 4.03 0.14
C PHE A 201 3.50 5.21 -0.44
N LEU A 202 2.54 5.75 0.33
CA LEU A 202 1.72 6.90 -0.06
C LEU A 202 2.43 8.26 0.12
N LEU A 203 3.54 8.33 0.89
CA LEU A 203 4.15 9.59 1.35
C LEU A 203 5.62 9.81 1.00
N GLU A 204 6.41 8.77 0.72
CA GLU A 204 7.84 8.94 0.41
C GLU A 204 8.08 9.15 -1.09
N GLU A 205 8.63 10.33 -1.42
CA GLU A 205 9.05 10.71 -2.78
C GLU A 205 10.39 10.07 -3.18
N PRO A 206 10.46 9.46 -4.37
CA PRO A 206 11.36 10.01 -5.37
C PRO A 206 10.74 10.14 -6.76
N ASP A 207 11.08 11.25 -7.44
CA ASP A 207 10.65 11.81 -8.74
C ASP A 207 10.49 10.85 -9.96
N ALA A 208 10.68 9.54 -9.83
CA ALA A 208 10.45 8.54 -10.87
C ALA A 208 9.27 7.59 -10.61
N LEU A 209 8.64 7.67 -9.43
CA LEU A 209 7.51 6.79 -9.05
C LEU A 209 6.19 7.17 -9.76
N TRP A 210 6.03 8.41 -10.22
CA TRP A 210 4.72 9.01 -10.58
C TRP A 210 3.95 8.35 -11.74
N LYS A 211 4.60 7.83 -12.79
CA LYS A 211 3.86 7.09 -13.85
C LYS A 211 3.36 5.73 -13.37
N ALA A 212 4.06 5.11 -12.42
CA ALA A 212 3.65 3.85 -11.82
C ALA A 212 2.68 4.07 -10.65
N HIS A 213 2.85 5.14 -9.87
CA HIS A 213 2.02 5.47 -8.71
C HIS A 213 0.58 5.76 -9.10
N ASP A 214 0.33 6.62 -10.10
CA ASP A 214 -1.04 6.87 -10.57
C ASP A 214 -1.65 5.59 -11.14
N THR A 215 -0.87 4.81 -11.90
CA THR A 215 -1.32 3.50 -12.42
C THR A 215 -1.62 2.51 -11.30
N ILE A 216 -0.83 2.51 -10.22
CA ILE A 216 -0.98 1.62 -9.06
C ILE A 216 -2.16 2.08 -8.23
N VAL A 217 -2.27 3.35 -7.81
CA VAL A 217 -3.44 3.87 -7.09
C VAL A 217 -4.72 3.71 -7.92
N GLN A 218 -4.66 3.91 -9.24
CA GLN A 218 -5.78 3.69 -10.14
C GLN A 218 -6.19 2.21 -10.18
N LEU A 219 -5.22 1.30 -10.30
CA LEU A 219 -5.42 -0.16 -10.29
C LEU A 219 -5.93 -0.65 -8.93
N LEU A 220 -5.44 -0.08 -7.83
CA LEU A 220 -5.85 -0.38 -6.46
C LEU A 220 -7.32 -0.01 -6.24
N LEU A 221 -7.73 1.16 -6.71
CA LEU A 221 -9.12 1.61 -6.63
C LEU A 221 -10.03 0.87 -7.65
N GLU A 222 -9.52 0.46 -8.81
CA GLU A 222 -10.25 -0.39 -9.77
C GLU A 222 -10.48 -1.82 -9.25
N ARG A 223 -9.71 -2.27 -8.24
CA ARG A 223 -9.77 -3.62 -7.67
C ARG A 223 -10.43 -3.67 -6.29
N GLY A 224 -11.10 -2.60 -5.86
CA GLY A 224 -12.00 -2.63 -4.69
C GLY A 224 -11.38 -2.21 -3.36
N ALA A 225 -10.24 -1.51 -3.39
CA ALA A 225 -9.69 -0.86 -2.20
C ALA A 225 -10.75 0.00 -1.50
N ASN A 226 -10.93 -0.18 -0.19
CA ASN A 226 -11.78 0.72 0.59
C ASN A 226 -11.08 2.07 0.73
N VAL A 227 -11.44 2.99 -0.16
CA VAL A 227 -10.94 4.37 -0.20
C VAL A 227 -11.16 5.13 1.12
N ASN A 228 -12.08 4.65 1.96
CA ASN A 228 -12.50 5.26 3.23
C ASN A 228 -11.93 4.56 4.48
N ALA A 229 -10.98 3.63 4.33
CA ALA A 229 -10.31 3.01 5.47
C ALA A 229 -9.71 4.06 6.42
N LYS A 230 -9.75 3.78 7.73
CA LYS A 230 -9.30 4.70 8.80
C LYS A 230 -9.89 6.10 8.71
N ASP A 231 -11.21 6.20 8.57
CA ASP A 231 -11.91 7.48 8.47
C ASP A 231 -11.31 8.38 7.35
N GLY A 232 -11.07 7.83 6.15
CA GLY A 232 -10.54 8.60 5.01
C GLY A 232 -9.11 9.12 5.19
N ALA A 233 -8.29 8.45 6.00
CA ALA A 233 -6.92 8.87 6.30
C ALA A 233 -6.05 9.08 5.05
N ALA A 234 -6.21 8.26 4.00
CA ALA A 234 -5.48 8.41 2.75
C ALA A 234 -5.72 9.78 2.10
N LEU A 235 -6.99 10.22 2.04
CA LEU A 235 -7.35 11.53 1.53
C LEU A 235 -6.78 12.66 2.41
N ARG A 236 -6.94 12.56 3.73
CA ARG A 236 -6.42 13.57 4.68
C ARG A 236 -4.91 13.77 4.54
N ILE A 237 -4.19 12.67 4.32
CA ILE A 237 -2.74 12.65 4.21
C ILE A 237 -2.31 13.21 2.85
N ALA A 238 -2.97 12.81 1.76
CA ALA A 238 -2.74 13.39 0.44
C ALA A 238 -2.95 14.92 0.45
N ILE A 239 -4.00 15.40 1.12
CA ILE A 239 -4.26 16.84 1.31
C ILE A 239 -3.13 17.51 2.11
N SER A 240 -2.72 16.91 3.23
CA SER A 240 -1.69 17.49 4.12
C SER A 240 -0.31 17.59 3.46
N CYS A 241 -0.04 16.72 2.50
CA CYS A 241 1.21 16.67 1.73
C CYS A 241 1.13 17.42 0.40
N GLY A 242 -0.04 17.90 -0.01
CA GLY A 242 -0.23 18.66 -1.26
C GLY A 242 -0.29 17.81 -2.53
N TYR A 243 -0.71 16.55 -2.43
CA TYR A 243 -0.72 15.59 -3.54
C TYR A 243 -2.00 15.67 -4.38
N ASP A 244 -2.14 16.75 -5.15
CA ASP A 244 -3.36 17.08 -5.90
C ASP A 244 -3.89 15.96 -6.82
N THR A 245 -3.01 15.25 -7.53
CA THR A 245 -3.39 14.13 -8.41
C THR A 245 -3.97 12.96 -7.61
N THR A 246 -3.34 12.62 -6.48
CA THR A 246 -3.82 11.57 -5.57
C THR A 246 -5.12 11.98 -4.90
N VAL A 247 -5.25 13.24 -4.48
CA VAL A 247 -6.51 13.80 -3.95
C VAL A 247 -7.63 13.63 -4.98
N LYS A 248 -7.41 14.07 -6.23
CA LYS A 248 -8.40 13.94 -7.30
C LYS A 248 -8.81 12.49 -7.53
N LEU A 249 -7.84 11.58 -7.65
CA LEU A 249 -8.08 10.16 -7.88
C LEU A 249 -8.86 9.50 -6.73
N LEU A 250 -8.55 9.85 -5.47
CA LEU A 250 -9.28 9.36 -4.31
C LEU A 250 -10.73 9.89 -4.30
N LEU A 251 -10.95 11.17 -4.60
CA LEU A 251 -12.28 11.77 -4.70
C LEU A 251 -13.12 11.14 -5.82
N ASP A 252 -12.55 10.96 -7.01
CA ASP A 252 -13.19 10.30 -8.16
C ASP A 252 -13.64 8.86 -7.85
N ARG A 253 -13.07 8.25 -6.79
CA ARG A 253 -13.37 6.89 -6.35
C ARG A 253 -14.17 6.83 -5.04
N GLY A 254 -14.75 7.97 -4.63
CA GLY A 254 -15.69 8.04 -3.51
C GLY A 254 -15.05 8.19 -2.14
N ALA A 255 -13.82 8.71 -2.07
CA ALA A 255 -13.24 9.13 -0.80
C ALA A 255 -14.16 10.16 -0.13
N HIS A 256 -14.62 9.83 1.07
CA HIS A 256 -15.37 10.73 1.90
C HIS A 256 -14.41 11.84 2.38
N PHE A 257 -14.75 13.08 2.09
CA PHE A 257 -14.03 14.27 2.57
C PHE A 257 -14.57 14.77 3.92
N ASN A 258 -15.62 14.13 4.44
CA ASN A 258 -16.34 14.56 5.65
C ASN A 258 -16.17 13.61 6.85
N VAL A 259 -15.12 12.79 6.87
CA VAL A 259 -15.03 11.61 7.77
C VAL A 259 -14.69 11.94 9.23
N ARG A 260 -14.59 13.22 9.56
CA ARG A 260 -14.67 13.83 10.91
C ARG A 260 -14.61 15.34 10.68
N ASP A 261 -15.68 16.04 11.04
CA ASP A 261 -15.69 17.45 11.42
C ASP A 261 -14.92 18.41 10.49
N GLY A 262 -15.23 18.44 9.18
CA GLY A 262 -14.72 19.51 8.30
C GLY A 262 -13.19 19.71 8.40
N VAL A 263 -12.41 18.63 8.35
CA VAL A 263 -10.94 18.74 8.43
C VAL A 263 -10.33 18.95 7.04
N ALA A 264 -10.88 18.34 5.99
CA ALA A 264 -10.26 18.27 4.68
C ALA A 264 -10.08 19.66 4.02
N LEU A 265 -11.18 20.42 3.89
CA LEU A 265 -11.17 21.74 3.24
C LEU A 265 -10.37 22.76 4.07
N GLN A 266 -10.53 22.74 5.39
CA GLN A 266 -9.89 23.60 6.37
C GLN A 266 -8.38 23.32 6.41
N LYS A 267 -7.97 22.06 6.30
CA LYS A 267 -6.56 21.66 6.20
C LYS A 267 -5.96 22.08 4.87
N ALA A 268 -6.63 21.83 3.75
CA ALA A 268 -6.18 22.26 2.42
C ALA A 268 -5.98 23.79 2.37
N ALA A 269 -6.97 24.52 2.88
CA ALA A 269 -6.93 25.98 2.97
C ALA A 269 -5.81 26.46 3.91
N GLY A 270 -5.64 25.81 5.06
CA GLY A 270 -4.53 26.06 5.99
C GLY A 270 -3.15 25.63 5.50
N CYS A 271 -3.05 25.00 4.33
CA CYS A 271 -1.80 24.71 3.63
C CYS A 271 -1.60 25.60 2.38
N GLY A 272 -2.56 26.48 2.06
CA GLY A 272 -2.53 27.32 0.86
C GLY A 272 -2.66 26.54 -0.45
N ASN A 273 -3.16 25.29 -0.40
CA ASN A 273 -3.26 24.46 -1.59
C ASN A 273 -4.56 24.77 -2.36
N GLU A 274 -4.49 25.77 -3.23
CA GLU A 274 -5.61 26.23 -4.06
C GLU A 274 -6.22 25.11 -4.91
N THR A 275 -5.39 24.25 -5.53
CA THR A 275 -5.86 23.15 -6.38
C THR A 275 -6.70 22.16 -5.60
N THR A 276 -6.22 21.74 -4.43
CA THR A 276 -6.95 20.82 -3.55
C THR A 276 -8.22 21.47 -2.98
N VAL A 277 -8.18 22.75 -2.61
CA VAL A 277 -9.38 23.49 -2.18
C VAL A 277 -10.44 23.49 -3.28
N ARG A 278 -10.04 23.79 -4.52
CA ARG A 278 -10.93 23.74 -5.69
C ARG A 278 -11.52 22.34 -5.89
N LEU A 279 -10.69 21.29 -5.87
CA LEU A 279 -11.13 19.90 -6.02
C LEU A 279 -12.15 19.49 -4.96
N LEU A 280 -11.92 19.85 -3.69
CA LEU A 280 -12.83 19.53 -2.58
C LEU A 280 -14.18 20.25 -2.72
N LEU A 281 -14.16 21.54 -3.04
CA LEU A 281 -15.39 22.31 -3.28
C LEU A 281 -16.18 21.78 -4.48
N ASP A 282 -15.49 21.45 -5.58
CA ASP A 282 -16.11 20.90 -6.78
C ASP A 282 -16.73 19.50 -6.52
N ASN A 283 -16.25 18.78 -5.48
CA ASN A 283 -16.83 17.52 -5.00
C ASN A 283 -17.87 17.69 -3.88
N GLY A 284 -18.32 18.93 -3.61
CA GLY A 284 -19.41 19.20 -2.67
C GLY A 284 -18.98 19.32 -1.20
N ALA A 285 -17.70 19.63 -0.92
CA ALA A 285 -17.31 20.05 0.42
C ALA A 285 -18.11 21.28 0.84
N ASP A 286 -18.66 21.24 2.05
CA ASP A 286 -19.34 22.39 2.66
C ASP A 286 -18.29 23.49 2.93
N ILE A 287 -18.47 24.62 2.25
CA ILE A 287 -17.54 25.75 2.26
C ILE A 287 -17.41 26.38 3.66
N ASP A 288 -18.49 26.32 4.44
CA ASP A 288 -18.59 26.90 5.79
C ASP A 288 -18.54 25.82 6.88
N ALA A 289 -18.12 24.60 6.53
CA ALA A 289 -17.84 23.58 7.52
C ALA A 289 -16.86 24.11 8.58
N ARG A 290 -17.00 23.62 9.81
CA ARG A 290 -16.18 24.05 10.94
C ARG A 290 -15.38 22.87 11.46
N ASN A 291 -14.09 23.12 11.71
CA ASN A 291 -13.26 22.16 12.44
C ASN A 291 -13.60 22.16 13.95
N GLU A 292 -12.85 21.37 14.73
CA GLU A 292 -12.99 21.25 16.19
C GLU A 292 -12.80 22.55 16.98
N TYR A 293 -12.34 23.64 16.35
CA TYR A 293 -12.17 24.96 16.95
C TYR A 293 -13.21 25.97 16.43
N GLY A 294 -14.18 25.52 15.63
CA GLY A 294 -15.14 26.38 14.96
C GLY A 294 -14.58 27.10 13.71
N GLU A 295 -13.36 26.78 13.27
CA GLU A 295 -12.70 27.52 12.18
C GLU A 295 -13.17 27.01 10.81
N THR A 296 -13.55 27.94 9.93
CA THR A 296 -13.87 27.65 8.51
C THR A 296 -12.61 27.60 7.64
N ALA A 297 -12.74 27.14 6.40
CA ALA A 297 -11.63 27.17 5.45
C ALA A 297 -11.12 28.61 5.19
N LEU A 298 -12.04 29.57 5.09
CA LEU A 298 -11.72 30.99 4.94
C LEU A 298 -10.89 31.48 6.14
N PHE A 299 -11.35 31.16 7.36
CA PHE A 299 -10.62 31.49 8.58
C PHE A 299 -9.18 30.96 8.56
N ARG A 300 -8.98 29.69 8.19
CA ARG A 300 -7.64 29.05 8.15
C ARG A 300 -6.73 29.71 7.12
N ALA A 301 -7.23 29.98 5.91
CA ALA A 301 -6.46 30.62 4.86
C ALA A 301 -6.09 32.06 5.23
N SER A 302 -7.04 32.82 5.79
CA SER A 302 -6.83 34.21 6.20
C SER A 302 -5.87 34.35 7.38
N ARG A 303 -5.96 33.47 8.38
CA ARG A 303 -5.02 33.46 9.52
C ARG A 303 -3.58 33.14 9.10
N LEU A 304 -3.38 32.54 7.93
CA LEU A 304 -2.05 32.18 7.42
C LEU A 304 -1.62 33.02 6.21
N GLY A 305 -2.43 34.00 5.78
CA GLY A 305 -2.11 34.93 4.70
C GLY A 305 -2.09 34.30 3.30
N TYR A 306 -2.87 33.25 3.05
CA TYR A 306 -2.94 32.59 1.74
C TYR A 306 -3.90 33.30 0.79
N ASP A 307 -3.51 34.48 0.29
CA ASP A 307 -4.34 35.40 -0.50
C ASP A 307 -5.11 34.73 -1.66
N THR A 308 -4.45 33.88 -2.45
CA THR A 308 -5.12 33.21 -3.60
C THR A 308 -6.19 32.21 -3.16
N THR A 309 -5.96 31.55 -2.02
CA THR A 309 -6.94 30.62 -1.43
C THR A 309 -8.08 31.38 -0.77
N VAL A 310 -7.80 32.53 -0.14
CA VAL A 310 -8.82 33.44 0.40
C VAL A 310 -9.71 33.95 -0.72
N GLN A 311 -9.14 34.45 -1.82
CA GLN A 311 -9.89 34.88 -2.99
C GLN A 311 -10.76 33.75 -3.55
N LEU A 312 -10.20 32.54 -3.73
CA LEU A 312 -10.97 31.38 -4.21
C LEU A 312 -12.17 31.06 -3.30
N LEU A 313 -11.99 31.11 -1.98
CA LEU A 313 -13.07 30.82 -1.03
C LEU A 313 -14.15 31.90 -1.06
N LEU A 314 -13.77 33.18 -1.15
CA LEU A 314 -14.71 34.30 -1.28
C LEU A 314 -15.48 34.23 -2.61
N ASP A 315 -14.80 33.95 -3.72
CA ASP A 315 -15.41 33.77 -5.05
C ASP A 315 -16.43 32.62 -5.06
N ARG A 316 -16.25 31.63 -4.18
CA ARG A 316 -17.14 30.47 -4.01
C ARG A 316 -18.22 30.71 -2.95
N GLY A 317 -18.28 31.89 -2.37
CA GLY A 317 -19.35 32.33 -1.47
C GLY A 317 -19.17 31.92 -0.01
N ALA A 318 -17.94 31.77 0.48
CA ALA A 318 -17.68 31.52 1.90
C ALA A 318 -18.23 32.64 2.78
N ASP A 319 -18.77 32.29 3.95
CA ASP A 319 -19.25 33.27 4.93
C ASP A 319 -18.07 34.05 5.53
N ILE A 320 -17.95 35.31 5.07
CA ILE A 320 -16.89 36.24 5.47
C ILE A 320 -16.94 36.60 6.96
N ASP A 321 -18.13 36.54 7.56
CA ASP A 321 -18.38 36.92 8.95
C ASP A 321 -18.42 35.70 9.89
N ALA A 322 -18.11 34.50 9.37
CA ALA A 322 -18.07 33.28 10.16
C ALA A 322 -17.12 33.42 11.36
N ARG A 323 -17.63 33.04 12.54
CA ARG A 323 -16.89 33.08 13.80
C ARG A 323 -16.46 31.69 14.24
N ASN A 324 -15.25 31.61 14.77
CA ASN A 324 -14.79 30.43 15.49
C ASN A 324 -15.43 30.34 16.89
N GLU A 325 -15.10 29.31 17.67
CA GLU A 325 -15.66 29.12 19.02
C GLU A 325 -15.29 30.24 20.01
N TYR A 326 -14.26 31.02 19.71
CA TYR A 326 -13.83 32.17 20.50
C TYR A 326 -14.49 33.49 20.06
N GLY A 327 -15.36 33.46 19.05
CA GLY A 327 -16.02 34.64 18.50
C GLY A 327 -15.15 35.46 17.54
N GLU A 328 -14.00 34.94 17.11
CA GLU A 328 -13.05 35.61 16.23
C GLU A 328 -13.40 35.34 14.76
N THR A 329 -13.15 36.32 13.89
CA THR A 329 -13.39 36.23 12.44
C THR A 329 -12.08 36.06 11.65
N ALA A 330 -12.20 35.70 10.37
CA ALA A 330 -11.07 35.69 9.43
C ALA A 330 -10.36 37.06 9.38
N LEU A 331 -11.14 38.15 9.39
CA LEU A 331 -10.63 39.53 9.37
C LEU A 331 -9.83 39.88 10.62
N PHE A 332 -10.28 39.42 11.80
CA PHE A 332 -9.54 39.65 13.06
C PHE A 332 -8.13 39.07 12.98
N TRP A 333 -8.00 37.81 12.55
CA TRP A 333 -6.70 37.14 12.47
C TRP A 333 -5.83 37.66 11.33
N ALA A 334 -6.40 37.95 10.15
CA ALA A 334 -5.66 38.58 9.05
C ALA A 334 -5.07 39.93 9.49
N SER A 335 -5.85 40.74 10.21
CA SER A 335 -5.42 42.03 10.76
C SER A 335 -4.39 41.86 11.87
N HIS A 336 -4.61 40.93 12.81
CA HIS A 336 -3.69 40.65 13.92
C HIS A 336 -2.31 40.18 13.43
N SER A 337 -2.29 39.39 12.36
CA SER A 337 -1.07 38.85 11.75
C SER A 337 -0.43 39.77 10.71
N GLY A 338 -1.07 40.90 10.35
CA GLY A 338 -0.53 41.90 9.43
C GLY A 338 -0.57 41.50 7.95
N TYR A 339 -1.56 40.70 7.54
CA TYR A 339 -1.74 40.28 6.15
C TYR A 339 -2.57 41.29 5.37
N ASP A 340 -1.98 42.43 5.00
CA ASP A 340 -2.67 43.57 4.37
C ASP A 340 -3.48 43.18 3.11
N THR A 341 -2.92 42.33 2.25
CA THR A 341 -3.63 41.83 1.04
C THR A 341 -4.87 41.03 1.43
N THR A 342 -4.73 40.06 2.34
CA THR A 342 -5.86 39.29 2.87
C THR A 342 -6.91 40.20 3.53
N VAL A 343 -6.49 41.22 4.28
CA VAL A 343 -7.41 42.19 4.89
C VAL A 343 -8.18 42.95 3.82
N GLN A 344 -7.53 43.38 2.74
CA GLN A 344 -8.21 44.03 1.62
C GLN A 344 -9.24 43.10 0.99
N LEU A 345 -8.87 41.84 0.73
CA LEU A 345 -9.79 40.82 0.20
C LEU A 345 -11.01 40.59 1.10
N LEU A 346 -10.85 40.72 2.42
CA LEU A 346 -11.93 40.51 3.39
C LEU A 346 -12.79 41.77 3.62
N LEU A 347 -12.44 42.91 3.04
CA LEU A 347 -13.17 44.18 3.15
C LEU A 347 -13.83 44.62 1.83
N ASP A 348 -13.35 44.08 0.71
CA ASP A 348 -13.92 44.26 -0.63
C ASP A 348 -15.26 43.50 -0.78
#